data_AF-A0A433BTK7-F1
#
_entry.id   AF-A0A433BTK7-F1
#
_cell.length_a   1.000
_cell.length_b   1.000
_cell.length_c   1.000
_cell.angle_alpha   90.00
_cell.angle_beta   90.00
_cell.angle_gamma   90.00
#
_symmetry.space_group_name_H-M   'P 1'
#
loop_
_entity.id
_entity.type
_entity.pdbx_description
1 polymer ?
#
loop_
_entity_poly.entity_id
_entity_poly.type
_entity_poly.pdbx_seq_one_letter_code
_entity_poly.pdbx_strand_id
1 'polypeptide(L)'
;MRIVLPVIVAGALLGGIGAAWAQAPEPSAAARPALTFLDLPRFDKDLAQALSAEPSEAVVGFYGKVTPNEVPVRLQKWLTAIEQSGGRVEVSPPPGDVAPRNPVLLLGLVSGLWSAMKTWGEIQDAQMLKAASGHHARLMLNKSEGGEVIIERVVFEKAPRKP
;
A
#
# COMPACT_ATOMS: atom_id res chain seq x y z
N MET A 1 -3.30 -70.39 -27.40
CA MET A 1 -2.06 -71.06 -26.98
C MET A 1 -1.13 -70.05 -26.35
N ARG A 2 -0.59 -70.37 -25.18
CA ARG A 2 0.39 -69.60 -24.40
C ARG A 2 1.78 -69.81 -25.02
N ILE A 3 2.68 -68.82 -24.99
CA ILE A 3 4.14 -68.92 -24.80
C ILE A 3 4.63 -67.50 -24.43
N VAL A 4 4.70 -67.16 -23.13
CA VAL A 4 5.90 -66.96 -22.26
C VAL A 4 7.08 -66.14 -22.82
N LEU A 5 7.36 -65.03 -22.13
CA LEU A 5 8.56 -64.15 -22.12
C LEU A 5 9.82 -64.92 -21.64
N PRO A 6 11.08 -64.43 -21.86
CA PRO A 6 11.68 -63.39 -20.99
C PRO A 6 12.73 -62.44 -21.66
N VAL A 7 12.82 -61.15 -21.24
CA VAL A 7 13.96 -60.49 -20.51
C VAL A 7 15.23 -60.30 -21.39
N ILE A 8 15.79 -59.11 -21.70
CA ILE A 8 16.59 -58.20 -20.87
C ILE A 8 16.87 -56.86 -21.62
N VAL A 9 16.53 -55.75 -20.95
CA VAL A 9 17.29 -54.49 -20.72
C VAL A 9 18.25 -53.93 -21.79
N ALA A 10 17.94 -52.74 -22.28
CA ALA A 10 18.89 -51.62 -22.46
C ALA A 10 18.11 -50.30 -22.66
N GLY A 11 17.51 -49.79 -21.58
CA GLY A 11 16.87 -48.48 -21.57
C GLY A 11 17.92 -47.40 -21.33
N ALA A 12 18.24 -46.64 -22.38
CA ALA A 12 19.20 -45.53 -22.35
C ALA A 12 18.68 -44.38 -21.45
N LEU A 13 19.49 -44.05 -20.45
CA LEU A 13 19.40 -42.85 -19.61
C LEU A 13 19.99 -41.65 -20.36
N LEU A 14 19.15 -40.77 -20.88
CA LEU A 14 19.42 -39.35 -21.18
C LEU A 14 18.03 -38.68 -21.11
N GLY A 15 17.69 -37.80 -20.18
CA GLY A 15 18.38 -36.57 -19.82
C GLY A 15 17.30 -35.48 -19.95
N GLY A 16 16.95 -34.83 -18.84
CA GLY A 16 15.65 -34.21 -18.63
C GLY A 16 15.33 -32.96 -19.46
N ILE A 17 14.02 -32.67 -19.54
CA ILE A 17 13.51 -31.31 -19.67
C ILE A 17 12.32 -31.20 -18.70
N GLY A 18 12.65 -30.95 -17.43
CA GLY A 18 11.68 -30.35 -16.53
C GLY A 18 11.42 -28.94 -17.03
N ALA A 19 10.19 -28.66 -17.44
CA ALA A 19 9.73 -27.30 -17.65
C ALA A 19 9.63 -26.61 -16.28
N ALA A 20 10.77 -26.17 -15.76
CA ALA A 20 10.81 -25.16 -14.71
C ALA A 20 10.27 -23.88 -15.33
N TRP A 21 9.04 -23.53 -14.99
CA TRP A 21 8.50 -22.21 -15.25
C TRP A 21 9.44 -21.21 -14.57
N ALA A 22 10.24 -20.53 -15.38
CA ALA A 22 11.02 -19.40 -14.92
C ALA A 22 10.02 -18.33 -14.46
N GLN A 23 9.82 -18.23 -13.14
CA GLN A 23 9.31 -17.01 -12.55
C GLN A 23 10.30 -15.91 -12.94
N ALA A 24 9.86 -15.02 -13.82
CA ALA A 24 10.60 -13.80 -14.08
C ALA A 24 10.84 -13.13 -12.72
N PRO A 25 12.09 -12.77 -12.37
CA PRO A 25 12.31 -11.97 -11.19
C PRO A 25 11.56 -10.65 -11.41
N GLU A 26 10.57 -10.38 -10.56
CA GLU A 26 9.94 -9.07 -10.51
C GLU A 26 11.06 -8.02 -10.43
N PRO A 27 10.98 -6.93 -11.20
CA PRO A 27 12.01 -5.90 -11.17
C PRO A 27 12.14 -5.45 -9.73
N SER A 28 13.32 -5.70 -9.16
CA SER A 28 13.71 -5.32 -7.81
C SER A 28 13.33 -3.87 -7.58
N ALA A 29 12.18 -3.66 -6.95
CA ALA A 29 11.73 -2.37 -6.52
C ALA A 29 12.84 -1.82 -5.61
N ALA A 30 13.39 -0.66 -5.97
CA ALA A 30 14.19 0.13 -5.05
C ALA A 30 13.51 0.08 -3.67
N ALA A 31 14.24 -0.37 -2.65
CA ALA A 31 13.71 -0.79 -1.35
C ALA A 31 12.58 0.12 -0.87
N ARG A 32 11.33 -0.28 -1.11
CA ARG A 32 10.14 0.46 -0.68
C ARG A 32 9.97 0.15 0.80
N PRO A 33 10.09 1.13 1.71
CA PRO A 33 9.90 0.86 3.13
C PRO A 33 8.46 0.39 3.35
N ALA A 34 8.29 -0.87 3.71
CA ALA A 34 7.01 -1.44 4.11
C ALA A 34 6.92 -1.41 5.63
N LEU A 35 6.13 -0.49 6.16
CA LEU A 35 5.86 -0.31 7.58
C LEU A 35 4.47 -0.89 7.90
N THR A 36 4.32 -1.45 9.09
CA THR A 36 2.99 -1.77 9.61
C THR A 36 2.58 -0.73 10.62
N PHE A 37 1.40 -0.17 10.44
CA PHE A 37 0.82 0.79 11.36
C PHE A 37 0.64 0.16 12.75
N LEU A 38 1.14 0.86 13.74
CA LEU A 38 0.96 0.59 15.15
C LEU A 38 0.62 1.91 15.82
N ASP A 39 -0.42 1.95 16.64
CA ASP A 39 -0.74 3.16 17.41
C ASP A 39 0.18 3.30 18.64
N LEU A 40 1.47 3.38 18.36
CA LEU A 40 2.54 3.50 19.34
C LEU A 40 3.46 4.65 18.95
N PRO A 41 4.05 5.39 19.90
CA PRO A 41 5.01 6.45 19.60
C PRO A 41 6.23 6.01 18.77
N ARG A 42 6.55 4.71 18.79
CA ARG A 42 7.63 4.14 17.98
C ARG A 42 7.33 4.21 16.48
N PHE A 43 6.07 4.01 16.09
CA PHE A 43 5.66 4.08 14.68
C PHE A 43 6.00 5.43 14.06
N ASP A 44 5.80 6.52 14.78
CA ASP A 44 6.11 7.84 14.24
C ASP A 44 7.60 8.01 13.94
N LYS A 45 8.47 7.46 14.80
CA LYS A 45 9.92 7.49 14.58
C LYS A 45 10.31 6.66 13.37
N ASP A 46 9.74 5.47 13.26
CA ASP A 46 10.01 4.56 12.14
C ASP A 46 9.51 5.16 10.81
N LEU A 47 8.32 5.80 10.82
CA LEU A 47 7.79 6.51 9.65
C LEU A 47 8.61 7.76 9.32
N ALA A 48 8.96 8.58 10.32
CA ALA A 48 9.82 9.74 10.11
C ALA A 48 11.16 9.35 9.48
N GLN A 49 11.76 8.27 9.97
CA GLN A 49 13.01 7.75 9.44
C GLN A 49 12.85 7.22 8.01
N ALA A 50 11.77 6.48 7.74
CA ALA A 50 11.47 6.00 6.41
C ALA A 50 11.28 7.14 5.41
N LEU A 51 10.55 8.20 5.76
CA LEU A 51 10.33 9.36 4.88
C LEU A 51 11.58 10.25 4.75
N SER A 52 12.37 10.37 5.81
CA SER A 52 13.64 11.13 5.77
C SER A 52 14.68 10.50 4.83
N ALA A 53 14.55 9.20 4.54
CA ALA A 53 15.36 8.52 3.52
C ALA A 53 14.94 8.89 2.08
N GLU A 54 13.93 9.74 1.91
CA GLU A 54 13.33 10.15 0.62
C GLU A 54 13.04 8.98 -0.34
N PRO A 55 12.39 7.90 0.13
CA PRO A 55 12.08 6.75 -0.70
C PRO A 55 11.15 7.17 -1.83
N SER A 56 11.23 6.49 -2.97
CA SER A 56 10.27 6.72 -4.05
C SER A 56 8.83 6.45 -3.58
N GLU A 57 8.65 5.40 -2.79
CA GLU A 57 7.39 5.02 -2.16
C GLU A 57 7.66 4.36 -0.80
N ALA A 58 6.98 4.80 0.26
CA ALA A 58 6.88 4.13 1.55
C ALA A 58 5.45 3.67 1.79
N VAL A 59 5.25 2.39 2.08
CA VAL A 59 3.94 1.76 2.21
C VAL A 59 3.68 1.48 3.69
N VAL A 60 2.56 1.98 4.21
CA VAL A 60 2.06 1.69 5.55
C VAL A 60 0.83 0.79 5.45
N GLY A 61 0.97 -0.46 5.87
CA GLY A 61 -0.15 -1.41 5.99
C GLY A 61 -0.78 -1.40 7.38
N PHE A 62 -1.92 -2.06 7.55
CA PHE A 62 -2.61 -2.18 8.84
C PHE A 62 -2.80 -3.64 9.24
N TYR A 63 -2.65 -3.96 10.55
CA TYR A 63 -2.97 -5.29 11.08
C TYR A 63 -4.49 -5.51 11.20
N GLY A 64 -5.22 -4.45 11.55
CA GLY A 64 -6.67 -4.47 11.72
C GLY A 64 -7.39 -3.82 10.55
N LYS A 65 -8.71 -4.05 10.48
CA LYS A 65 -9.59 -3.29 9.58
C LYS A 65 -9.65 -1.85 10.06
N VAL A 66 -9.19 -0.91 9.24
CA VAL A 66 -9.30 0.52 9.52
C VAL A 66 -10.31 1.09 8.54
N THR A 67 -11.40 1.66 9.04
CA THR A 67 -12.38 2.34 8.20
C THR A 67 -11.97 3.81 7.97
N PRO A 68 -12.36 4.45 6.87
CA PRO A 68 -12.09 5.87 6.65
C PRO A 68 -12.64 6.79 7.76
N ASN A 69 -13.67 6.35 8.49
CA ASN A 69 -14.24 7.08 9.62
C ASN A 69 -13.45 6.91 10.92
N GLU A 70 -12.63 5.86 11.01
CA GLU A 70 -11.87 5.48 12.22
C GLU A 70 -10.36 5.56 11.99
N VAL A 71 -9.91 6.47 11.12
CA VAL A 71 -8.48 6.70 10.89
C VAL A 71 -7.84 7.07 12.24
N PRO A 72 -6.78 6.37 12.69
CA PRO A 72 -6.14 6.67 13.96
C PRO A 72 -5.58 8.09 13.99
N VAL A 73 -5.79 8.83 15.09
CA VAL A 73 -5.35 10.24 15.27
C VAL A 73 -3.88 10.45 14.92
N ARG A 74 -3.03 9.46 15.23
CA ARG A 74 -1.60 9.49 14.90
C ARG A 74 -1.38 9.60 13.39
N LEU A 75 -2.07 8.79 12.59
CA LEU A 75 -1.99 8.85 11.13
C LEU A 75 -2.62 10.13 10.59
N GLN A 76 -3.71 10.61 11.19
CA GLN A 76 -4.31 11.91 10.84
C GLN A 76 -3.28 13.04 10.91
N LYS A 77 -2.47 13.08 11.99
CA LYS A 77 -1.37 14.07 12.12
C LYS A 77 -0.36 13.99 10.97
N TRP A 78 0.03 12.80 10.54
CA TRP A 78 0.95 12.63 9.42
C TRP A 78 0.35 13.11 8.10
N LEU A 79 -0.91 12.79 7.83
CA LEU A 79 -1.62 13.22 6.63
C LEU A 79 -1.80 14.74 6.60
N THR A 80 -2.23 15.34 7.71
CA THR A 80 -2.38 16.79 7.85
C THR A 80 -1.03 17.50 7.73
N ALA A 81 0.08 16.94 8.23
CA ALA A 81 1.42 17.52 8.05
C ALA A 81 1.85 17.56 6.58
N ILE A 82 1.51 16.52 5.82
CA ILE A 82 1.76 16.48 4.37
C ILE A 82 1.00 17.62 3.68
N GLU A 83 -0.31 17.75 3.95
CA GLU A 83 -1.13 18.81 3.37
C GLU A 83 -0.61 20.22 3.74
N GLN A 84 -0.28 20.44 5.02
CA GLN A 84 0.28 21.71 5.50
C GLN A 84 1.65 22.04 4.89
N SER A 85 2.45 21.02 4.57
CA SER A 85 3.74 21.20 3.88
C SER A 85 3.60 21.45 2.37
N GLY A 86 2.38 21.44 1.84
CA GLY A 86 2.09 21.60 0.40
C GLY A 86 2.05 20.28 -0.39
N GLY A 87 2.12 19.14 0.30
CA GLY A 87 1.88 17.83 -0.27
C GLY A 87 0.39 17.58 -0.53
N ARG A 88 0.08 16.55 -1.33
CA ARG A 88 -1.30 16.14 -1.63
C ARG A 88 -1.63 14.86 -0.89
N VAL A 89 -2.85 14.77 -0.38
CA VAL A 89 -3.39 13.53 0.18
C VAL A 89 -4.52 13.05 -0.74
N GLU A 90 -4.27 11.99 -1.48
CA GLU A 90 -5.23 11.42 -2.42
C GLU A 90 -5.87 10.17 -1.84
N VAL A 91 -7.08 9.87 -2.29
CA VAL A 91 -7.83 8.68 -1.86
C VAL A 91 -8.13 7.87 -3.10
N SER A 92 -7.53 6.69 -3.19
CA SER A 92 -7.74 5.75 -4.30
C SER A 92 -8.97 4.88 -4.01
N PRO A 93 -9.89 4.72 -4.97
CA PRO A 93 -11.07 3.89 -4.80
C PRO A 93 -10.70 2.39 -4.71
N PRO A 94 -11.59 1.55 -4.13
CA PRO A 94 -11.41 0.10 -4.09
C PRO A 94 -11.24 -0.52 -5.48
N PRO A 95 -10.24 -1.40 -5.69
CA PRO A 95 -10.09 -2.11 -6.95
C PRO A 95 -11.26 -3.10 -7.11
N GLY A 96 -12.05 -2.95 -8.18
CA GLY A 96 -13.17 -3.86 -8.49
C GLY A 96 -14.44 -3.19 -9.03
N ASP A 97 -14.58 -1.88 -8.87
CA ASP A 97 -15.66 -1.12 -9.53
C ASP A 97 -15.17 -0.56 -10.87
N VAL A 98 -15.06 -1.43 -11.89
CA VAL A 98 -15.16 -1.00 -13.29
C VAL A 98 -16.56 -0.40 -13.46
N ALA A 99 -16.62 0.94 -13.34
CA ALA A 99 -17.84 1.75 -13.30
C ALA A 99 -18.76 1.43 -12.10
N PRO A 100 -18.66 2.17 -10.97
CA PRO A 100 -19.75 2.17 -10.00
C PRO A 100 -21.03 2.56 -10.76
N ARG A 101 -22.14 1.84 -10.55
CA ARG A 101 -23.46 2.26 -11.06
C ARG A 101 -23.84 3.69 -10.67
N ASN A 102 -23.12 4.30 -9.72
CA ASN A 102 -23.30 5.68 -9.32
C ASN A 102 -21.95 6.38 -9.02
N PRO A 103 -21.31 7.02 -10.00
CA PRO A 103 -20.05 7.75 -9.79
C PRO A 103 -20.18 8.90 -8.78
N VAL A 104 -21.40 9.41 -8.57
CA VAL A 104 -21.70 10.48 -7.60
C VAL A 104 -21.47 10.03 -6.16
N LEU A 105 -21.74 8.76 -5.83
CA LEU A 105 -21.50 8.23 -4.47
C LEU A 105 -20.00 8.19 -4.15
N LEU A 106 -19.15 7.82 -5.10
CA LEU A 106 -17.69 7.84 -4.90
C LEU A 106 -17.17 9.27 -4.72
N LEU A 107 -17.66 10.23 -5.52
CA LEU A 107 -17.28 11.64 -5.37
C LEU A 107 -17.69 12.19 -4.00
N GLY A 108 -18.87 11.80 -3.49
CA GLY A 108 -19.31 12.15 -2.15
C GLY A 108 -18.41 11.58 -1.05
N LEU A 109 -17.95 10.33 -1.18
CA LEU A 109 -17.03 9.71 -0.24
C LEU A 109 -15.65 10.40 -0.24
N VAL A 110 -15.09 10.69 -1.41
CA VAL A 110 -13.80 11.38 -1.53
C VAL A 110 -13.89 12.81 -0.98
N SER A 111 -14.96 13.55 -1.34
CA SER A 111 -15.16 14.94 -0.89
C SER A 111 -15.49 15.01 0.61
N GLY A 112 -16.24 14.05 1.13
CA GLY A 112 -16.55 13.92 2.55
C GLY A 112 -15.30 13.61 3.37
N LEU A 113 -14.45 12.70 2.89
CA LEU A 113 -13.19 12.36 3.57
C LEU A 113 -12.21 13.54 3.55
N TRP A 114 -12.09 14.26 2.43
CA TRP A 114 -11.28 15.48 2.34
C TRP A 114 -11.77 16.58 3.27
N SER A 115 -13.08 16.78 3.36
CA SER A 115 -13.67 17.76 4.28
C SER A 115 -13.43 17.37 5.74
N ALA A 116 -13.58 16.08 6.08
CA ALA A 116 -13.29 15.57 7.42
C ALA A 116 -11.81 15.76 7.78
N MET A 117 -10.89 15.48 6.85
CA MET A 117 -9.45 15.70 7.03
C MET A 117 -9.11 17.17 7.29
N LYS A 118 -9.72 18.12 6.57
CA LYS A 118 -9.50 19.56 6.80
C LYS A 118 -9.96 20.05 8.18
N THR A 119 -10.91 19.35 8.80
CA THR A 119 -11.33 19.65 10.18
C THR A 119 -10.36 19.13 11.25
N TRP A 120 -9.37 18.29 10.89
CA TRP A 120 -8.35 17.82 11.81
C TRP A 120 -7.28 18.92 11.96
N GLY A 121 -7.27 19.57 13.13
CA GLY A 121 -6.66 20.89 13.38
C GLY A 121 -5.13 21.01 13.32
N GLU A 122 -4.64 22.17 13.76
CA GLU A 122 -3.21 22.55 13.74
C GLU A 122 -2.33 21.58 14.55
N ILE A 123 -1.25 21.12 13.93
CA ILE A 123 -0.36 20.14 14.54
C ILE A 123 0.78 20.84 15.28
N GLN A 124 0.99 20.49 16.55
CA GLN A 124 2.02 21.10 17.41
C GLN A 124 3.37 20.35 17.38
N ASP A 125 3.40 19.08 16.92
CA ASP A 125 4.62 18.24 16.88
C ASP A 125 5.44 18.44 15.59
N ALA A 126 5.85 19.67 15.33
CA ALA A 126 6.39 20.09 14.03
C ALA A 126 7.72 19.42 13.64
N GLN A 127 8.58 19.01 14.59
CA GLN A 127 9.94 18.57 14.23
C GLN A 127 9.99 17.18 13.57
N MET A 128 9.25 16.20 14.08
CA MET A 128 9.24 14.85 13.51
C MET A 128 8.43 14.80 12.21
N LEU A 129 7.34 15.59 12.16
CA LEU A 129 6.46 15.67 11.00
C LEU A 129 7.07 16.42 9.81
N LYS A 130 8.17 17.17 10.02
CA LYS A 130 8.96 17.74 8.91
C LYS A 130 9.43 16.69 7.92
N ALA A 131 9.66 15.44 8.35
CA ALA A 131 10.00 14.34 7.46
C ALA A 131 8.92 14.07 6.39
N ALA A 132 7.67 14.46 6.66
CA ALA A 132 6.56 14.35 5.72
C ALA A 132 6.58 15.46 4.64
N SER A 133 7.41 16.49 4.81
CA SER A 133 7.54 17.57 3.83
C SER A 133 8.11 17.04 2.52
N GLY A 134 7.59 17.52 1.39
CA GLY A 134 8.04 17.04 0.09
C GLY A 134 7.55 15.63 -0.27
N HIS A 135 6.55 15.11 0.44
CA HIS A 135 5.87 13.87 0.10
C HIS A 135 4.40 14.13 -0.27
N HIS A 136 3.78 13.15 -0.91
CA HIS A 136 2.34 13.02 -1.08
C HIS A 136 1.91 11.74 -0.37
N ALA A 137 0.65 11.65 0.01
CA ALA A 137 0.08 10.44 0.58
C ALA A 137 -1.09 9.98 -0.28
N ARG A 138 -1.22 8.66 -0.46
CA ARG A 138 -2.35 8.03 -1.14
C ARG A 138 -2.94 6.97 -0.24
N LEU A 139 -4.19 7.15 0.16
CA LEU A 139 -4.96 6.17 0.90
C LEU A 139 -5.55 5.17 -0.10
N MET A 140 -5.12 3.92 -0.05
CA MET A 140 -5.69 2.85 -0.87
C MET A 140 -6.88 2.25 -0.14
N LEU A 141 -8.07 2.47 -0.67
CA LEU A 141 -9.27 1.84 -0.15
C LEU A 141 -9.43 0.43 -0.73
N ASN A 142 -10.09 -0.45 0.01
CA ASN A 142 -10.51 -1.77 -0.45
C ASN A 142 -11.87 -2.11 0.19
N LYS A 143 -12.56 -3.10 -0.37
CA LYS A 143 -13.77 -3.67 0.22
C LYS A 143 -13.39 -4.93 1.00
N SER A 144 -13.71 -4.94 2.29
CA SER A 144 -13.65 -6.13 3.13
C SER A 144 -14.65 -7.17 2.63
N GLU A 145 -14.50 -8.45 3.01
CA GLU A 145 -15.44 -9.53 2.67
C GLU A 145 -16.90 -9.21 3.10
N GLY A 146 -17.08 -8.35 4.11
CA GLY A 146 -18.39 -7.85 4.56
C GLY A 146 -18.98 -6.70 3.73
N GLY A 147 -18.33 -6.26 2.65
CA GLY A 147 -18.76 -5.15 1.81
C GLY A 147 -18.44 -3.75 2.35
N GLU A 148 -17.81 -3.67 3.52
CA GLU A 148 -17.36 -2.41 4.13
C GLU A 148 -16.12 -1.85 3.44
N VAL A 149 -16.06 -0.53 3.30
CA VAL A 149 -14.88 0.17 2.80
C VAL A 149 -13.85 0.30 3.91
N ILE A 150 -12.68 -0.30 3.68
CA ILE A 150 -11.54 -0.26 4.58
C ILE A 150 -10.35 0.41 3.89
N ILE A 151 -9.44 0.97 4.67
CA ILE A 151 -8.14 1.43 4.20
C ILE A 151 -7.23 0.20 4.21
N GLU A 152 -6.80 -0.24 3.03
CA GLU A 152 -5.88 -1.37 2.88
C GLU A 152 -4.46 -0.96 3.24
N ARG A 153 -4.02 0.19 2.71
CA ARG A 153 -2.69 0.75 2.95
C ARG A 153 -2.66 2.24 2.68
N VAL A 154 -1.70 2.92 3.27
CA VAL A 154 -1.34 4.31 2.93
C VAL A 154 0.02 4.30 2.26
N VAL A 155 0.11 4.90 1.08
CA VAL A 155 1.36 5.01 0.33
C VAL A 155 1.84 6.45 0.42
N PHE A 156 3.05 6.66 0.94
CA PHE A 156 3.72 7.94 0.93
C PHE A 156 4.68 7.95 -0.25
N GLU A 157 4.48 8.87 -1.19
CA GLU A 157 5.28 8.99 -2.41
C GLU A 157 6.03 10.31 -2.40
N LYS A 158 7.24 10.34 -2.98
CA LYS A 158 8.00 11.59 -3.10
C LYS A 158 7.24 12.57 -4.00
N ALA A 159 7.02 13.80 -3.52
CA ALA A 159 6.36 14.82 -4.31
C ALA A 159 7.25 15.22 -5.51
N PRO A 160 6.70 15.35 -6.73
CA PRO A 160 7.44 15.92 -7.84
C PRO A 160 7.83 17.35 -7.48
N ARG A 161 9.13 17.66 -7.58
CA ARG A 161 9.65 19.01 -7.39
C ARG A 161 8.97 19.90 -8.42
N LYS A 162 8.18 20.88 -7.96
CA LYS A 162 7.60 21.90 -8.85
C LYS A 162 8.76 22.64 -9.53
N PRO A 163 8.79 22.75 -10.87
CA PRO A 163 9.84 23.46 -11.59
C PRO A 163 9.84 24.96 -11.29
#